data_AF-A0A1V6UGI7-F1
#
_entry.id   AF-A0A1V6UGI7-F1
#
_cell.length_a   1.000
_cell.length_b   1.000
_cell.length_c   1.000
_cell.angle_alpha   90.00
_cell.angle_beta   90.00
_cell.angle_gamma   90.00
#
_symmetry.space_group_name_H-M   'P 1'
#
loop_
_entity.id
_entity.type
_entity.pdbx_description
1 polymer ?
#
loop_
_entity_poly.entity_id
_entity_poly.type
_entity_poly.pdbx_seq_one_letter_code
_entity_poly.pdbx_strand_id
1 'polypeptide(L)'
;MPRGHPGTVGRVPEVPKRYHLKSEESNPSCRPTGDLPVSGEYSRKLEEDIGEIRENLSLALNVIHLRNQTGLENEISQLKSLIKKTNTIQISVEIRNWLKAPDATIDHNVACEKRHTSTGLWLVKGQKFQNWLIEPNSFLWINGFAGCGKSVLCSTAIEAVQHTFCDSQQPSVGIGFFYFTFNDEAKTDCSGMLRALLLQLSAQLDGGENDLQGLYEQYKSGSPPVKVLLDFLRQTICKLGATYILLDALDESPRDDKRDRNEVDIRNSLQTPSGQVIPMRNSETDQDIQNFISYQLSRDSKLQRWKSRHDEIQERLMDKAQGVFRYVECQLLALKRARIRNEVDRCLRSLPRDLNETYDRMLCSVDEAYIEEVRLTLTLLCVSDRPVTMEQLTDALAIDVSDNELRLDRDGRSFSQDDILDICLGLIETTMAQDSYSKQMVSIG
;
A
#
# COMPACT_ATOMS: atom_id res chain seq x y z
N MET A 1 26.68 -56.48 -9.57
CA MET A 1 26.27 -56.69 -10.98
C MET A 1 24.75 -56.74 -11.02
N PRO A 2 24.01 -56.26 -12.03
CA PRO A 2 24.30 -55.40 -13.22
C PRO A 2 23.49 -54.05 -13.17
N ARG A 3 23.92 -52.90 -13.70
CA ARG A 3 23.95 -52.31 -15.07
C ARG A 3 23.09 -51.03 -15.14
N GLY A 4 23.65 -49.93 -15.68
CA GLY A 4 22.92 -49.05 -16.61
C GLY A 4 22.71 -47.57 -16.25
N HIS A 5 23.72 -46.74 -16.52
CA HIS A 5 23.64 -45.29 -16.80
C HIS A 5 22.73 -44.98 -18.03
N PRO A 6 22.27 -43.72 -18.31
CA PRO A 6 23.09 -42.49 -18.26
C PRO A 6 22.43 -41.16 -17.82
N GLY A 7 23.26 -40.26 -17.29
CA GLY A 7 22.97 -38.83 -17.12
C GLY A 7 23.98 -38.00 -17.92
N THR A 8 23.47 -37.14 -18.79
CA THR A 8 24.22 -36.27 -19.72
C THR A 8 24.77 -35.04 -19.00
N VAL A 9 26.01 -34.69 -19.34
CA VAL A 9 26.83 -33.61 -18.76
C VAL A 9 26.55 -32.28 -19.45
N GLY A 10 26.29 -31.22 -18.67
CA GLY A 10 26.37 -29.82 -19.09
C GLY A 10 27.76 -29.24 -18.79
N ARG A 11 28.39 -28.61 -19.78
CA ARG A 11 29.71 -27.94 -19.68
C ARG A 11 29.61 -26.56 -19.03
N VAL A 12 30.58 -26.24 -18.19
CA VAL A 12 30.98 -24.88 -17.76
C VAL A 12 32.27 -24.50 -18.52
N PRO A 13 32.44 -23.26 -19.02
CA PRO A 13 33.66 -22.87 -19.74
C PRO A 13 34.83 -22.46 -18.82
N GLU A 14 36.04 -22.85 -19.24
CA GLU A 14 37.35 -22.64 -18.61
C GLU A 14 37.95 -21.23 -18.84
N VAL A 15 38.82 -20.83 -17.91
CA VAL A 15 39.70 -19.65 -17.95
C VAL A 15 41.08 -20.03 -18.51
N PRO A 16 41.70 -19.31 -19.46
CA PRO A 16 43.07 -19.60 -19.91
C PRO A 16 44.17 -18.90 -19.08
N LYS A 17 45.27 -19.63 -18.86
CA LYS A 17 46.48 -19.26 -18.11
C LYS A 17 47.56 -18.53 -18.94
N ARG A 18 48.44 -17.86 -18.20
CA ARG A 18 49.71 -17.17 -18.51
C ARG A 18 50.63 -17.87 -19.54
N TYR A 19 51.37 -17.05 -20.30
CA TYR A 19 52.61 -17.46 -20.98
C TYR A 19 53.82 -16.56 -20.64
N HIS A 20 54.98 -17.20 -20.66
CA HIS A 20 56.30 -16.81 -20.18
C HIS A 20 57.03 -15.75 -21.04
N LEU A 21 57.84 -14.91 -20.37
CA LEU A 21 58.92 -14.12 -20.98
C LEU A 21 60.25 -14.89 -20.89
N LYS A 22 60.96 -15.04 -22.02
CA LYS A 22 62.37 -15.41 -22.08
C LYS A 22 63.19 -14.22 -22.58
N SER A 23 64.32 -14.01 -21.92
CA SER A 23 65.43 -13.11 -22.22
C SER A 23 66.31 -13.65 -23.36
N GLU A 24 66.88 -12.77 -24.19
CA GLU A 24 68.20 -12.94 -24.83
C GLU A 24 68.66 -11.63 -25.52
N GLU A 25 69.97 -11.56 -25.78
CA GLU A 25 70.87 -10.42 -25.68
C GLU A 25 71.25 -9.70 -27.01
N SER A 26 71.76 -8.46 -26.86
CA SER A 26 72.91 -7.81 -27.56
C SER A 26 72.95 -7.54 -29.09
N ASN A 27 72.80 -6.23 -29.44
CA ASN A 27 73.64 -5.31 -30.27
C ASN A 27 74.03 -5.67 -31.75
N PRO A 28 74.50 -4.72 -32.62
CA PRO A 28 74.69 -3.26 -32.46
C PRO A 28 74.30 -2.36 -33.68
N SER A 29 74.40 -1.03 -33.45
CA SER A 29 74.67 0.07 -34.40
C SER A 29 73.74 0.34 -35.59
N CYS A 30 73.04 1.48 -35.55
CA CYS A 30 73.12 2.57 -36.54
C CYS A 30 72.13 3.68 -36.17
N ARG A 31 72.59 4.93 -36.12
CA ARG A 31 71.72 6.12 -35.97
C ARG A 31 70.85 6.27 -37.23
N PRO A 32 69.61 6.77 -37.11
CA PRO A 32 69.00 7.53 -38.18
C PRO A 32 68.85 9.00 -37.76
N THR A 33 69.58 9.87 -38.45
CA THR A 33 69.13 11.23 -38.77
C THR A 33 68.18 11.13 -39.95
N GLY A 34 67.00 11.75 -39.88
CA GLY A 34 66.11 11.88 -41.03
C GLY A 34 64.65 11.93 -40.64
N ASP A 35 64.09 13.13 -40.71
CA ASP A 35 62.75 13.55 -40.29
C ASP A 35 61.59 12.77 -40.92
N LEU A 36 60.55 12.52 -40.11
CA LEU A 36 59.18 12.25 -40.55
C LEU A 36 58.23 13.22 -39.81
N PRO A 37 57.54 14.12 -40.53
CA PRO A 37 56.65 15.13 -39.94
C PRO A 37 55.26 14.52 -39.70
N VAL A 38 55.09 13.79 -38.60
CA VAL A 38 53.77 13.20 -38.24
C VAL A 38 53.48 13.27 -36.73
N SER A 39 54.43 13.74 -35.91
CA SER A 39 54.29 13.71 -34.44
C SER A 39 53.27 14.72 -33.89
N GLY A 40 53.01 15.83 -34.57
CA GLY A 40 52.21 16.94 -34.02
C GLY A 40 50.70 16.69 -34.01
N GLU A 41 50.15 16.13 -35.09
CA GLU A 41 48.71 15.83 -35.18
C GLU A 41 48.31 14.64 -34.29
N TYR A 42 49.14 13.59 -34.25
CA TYR A 42 48.90 12.46 -33.35
C TYR A 42 49.02 12.87 -31.89
N SER A 43 49.97 13.74 -31.53
CA SER A 43 50.10 14.25 -30.16
C SER A 43 48.90 15.10 -29.75
N ARG A 44 48.38 15.97 -30.64
CA ARG A 44 47.16 16.74 -30.36
C ARG A 44 45.94 15.85 -30.19
N LYS A 45 45.79 14.85 -31.05
CA LYS A 45 44.66 13.92 -30.97
C LYS A 45 44.71 13.07 -29.70
N LEU A 46 45.92 12.64 -29.29
CA LEU A 46 46.13 12.01 -27.99
C LEU A 46 45.81 12.94 -26.81
N GLU A 47 46.17 14.22 -26.89
CA GLU A 47 45.85 15.19 -25.84
C GLU A 47 44.34 15.45 -25.74
N GLU A 48 43.63 15.50 -26.87
CA GLU A 48 42.16 15.57 -26.92
C GLU A 48 41.52 14.31 -26.33
N ASP A 49 41.94 13.11 -26.75
CA ASP A 49 41.43 11.84 -26.23
C ASP A 49 41.71 11.68 -24.72
N ILE A 50 42.90 12.08 -24.25
CA ILE A 50 43.25 12.11 -22.82
C ILE A 50 42.40 13.14 -22.07
N GLY A 51 42.12 14.29 -22.70
CA GLY A 51 41.22 15.31 -22.16
C GLY A 51 39.81 14.76 -21.93
N GLU A 52 39.25 14.08 -22.93
CA GLU A 52 37.92 13.47 -22.87
C GLU A 52 37.86 12.34 -21.83
N ILE A 53 38.88 11.48 -21.76
CA ILE A 53 38.97 10.43 -20.73
C ILE A 53 39.03 11.04 -19.33
N ARG A 54 39.76 12.13 -19.13
CA ARG A 54 39.87 12.82 -17.84
C ARG A 54 38.52 13.41 -17.41
N GLU A 55 37.78 14.01 -18.33
CA GLU A 55 36.44 14.53 -18.05
C GLU A 55 35.45 13.42 -17.70
N ASN A 56 35.46 12.32 -18.47
CA ASN A 56 34.62 11.15 -18.21
C ASN A 56 34.92 10.50 -16.85
N LEU A 57 36.20 10.40 -16.49
CA LEU A 57 36.61 9.90 -15.16
C LEU A 57 36.18 10.84 -14.03
N SER A 58 36.27 12.15 -14.24
CA SER A 58 35.80 13.14 -13.25
C SER A 58 34.29 13.07 -13.06
N LEU A 59 33.51 12.93 -14.13
CA LEU A 59 32.07 12.72 -14.08
C LEU A 59 31.71 11.42 -13.36
N ALA A 60 32.39 10.31 -13.67
CA ALA A 60 32.17 9.03 -13.00
C ALA A 60 32.48 9.10 -11.49
N LEU A 61 33.57 9.78 -11.11
CA LEU A 61 33.91 10.03 -9.71
C LEU A 61 32.85 10.86 -8.99
N ASN A 62 32.35 11.92 -9.62
CA ASN A 62 31.29 12.76 -9.06
C ASN A 62 29.99 11.98 -8.86
N VAL A 63 29.62 11.13 -9.82
CA VAL A 63 28.44 10.26 -9.72
C VAL A 63 28.60 9.26 -8.58
N ILE A 64 29.78 8.64 -8.43
CA ILE A 64 30.06 7.73 -7.31
C ILE A 64 30.01 8.47 -5.97
N HIS A 65 30.58 9.68 -5.90
CA HIS A 65 30.57 10.50 -4.69
C HIS A 65 29.13 10.88 -4.28
N LEU A 66 28.33 11.35 -5.23
CA LEU A 66 26.91 11.64 -5.01
C LEU A 66 26.12 10.40 -4.57
N ARG A 67 26.40 9.22 -5.17
CA ARG A 67 25.75 7.96 -4.82
C ARG A 67 26.13 7.47 -3.41
N ASN A 68 27.39 7.67 -3.01
CA ASN A 68 27.84 7.35 -1.66
C ASN A 68 27.26 8.32 -0.64
N GLN A 69 27.20 9.62 -0.96
CA GLN A 69 26.62 10.63 -0.07
C GLN A 69 25.13 10.41 0.14
N THR A 70 24.37 10.18 -0.94
CA THR A 70 22.94 9.81 -0.85
C THR A 70 22.72 8.46 -0.14
N GLY A 71 23.62 7.49 -0.32
CA GLY A 71 23.61 6.23 0.42
C GLY A 71 23.80 6.43 1.93
N LEU A 72 24.77 7.25 2.32
CA LEU A 72 25.06 7.58 3.72
C LEU A 72 23.90 8.38 4.36
N GLU A 73 23.32 9.34 3.64
CA GLU A 73 22.15 10.09 4.08
C GLU A 73 20.93 9.18 4.29
N ASN A 74 20.72 8.20 3.41
CA ASN A 74 19.67 7.19 3.56
C ASN A 74 19.91 6.28 4.77
N GLU A 75 21.14 5.81 4.99
CA GLU A 75 21.48 4.97 6.16
C GLU A 75 21.33 5.74 7.48
N ILE A 76 21.74 7.01 7.53
CA ILE A 76 21.54 7.89 8.69
C ILE A 76 20.05 8.14 8.93
N SER A 77 19.26 8.34 7.88
CA SER A 77 17.80 8.52 7.98
C SER A 77 17.11 7.25 8.47
N GLN A 78 17.56 6.07 8.01
CA GLN A 78 17.10 4.78 8.51
C GLN A 78 17.48 4.58 9.98
N LEU A 79 18.71 4.92 10.39
CA LEU A 79 19.15 4.87 11.78
C LEU A 79 18.37 5.84 12.67
N LYS A 80 18.12 7.07 12.22
CA LYS A 80 17.26 8.03 12.93
C LYS A 80 15.83 7.52 13.05
N SER A 81 15.28 6.92 11.99
CA SER A 81 13.97 6.26 12.00
C SER A 81 13.93 5.10 13.00
N LEU A 82 14.96 4.25 13.03
CA LEU A 82 15.08 3.16 14.00
C LEU A 82 15.23 3.66 15.44
N ILE A 83 16.00 4.73 15.68
CA ILE A 83 16.15 5.35 17.00
C ILE A 83 14.83 6.00 17.43
N LYS A 84 14.13 6.70 16.52
CA LYS A 84 12.81 7.26 16.78
C LYS A 84 11.82 6.14 17.11
N LYS A 85 11.79 5.08 16.31
CA LYS A 85 11.02 3.84 16.58
C LYS A 85 11.41 3.21 17.91
N THR A 86 12.68 3.22 18.30
CA THR A 86 13.18 2.67 19.58
C THR A 86 12.77 3.54 20.77
N ASN A 87 12.71 4.86 20.63
CA ASN A 87 12.14 5.75 21.64
C ASN A 87 10.61 5.65 21.70
N THR A 88 9.93 5.35 20.58
CA THR A 88 8.49 5.03 20.55
C THR A 88 8.16 3.71 21.27
N ILE A 89 9.16 2.86 21.58
CA ILE A 89 8.97 1.59 22.33
C ILE A 89 8.81 1.83 23.85
N GLN A 90 9.06 3.04 24.36
CA GLN A 90 8.86 3.36 25.77
C GLN A 90 7.41 3.79 26.05
N ILE A 91 6.47 2.91 25.73
CA ILE A 91 5.17 2.87 26.41
C ILE A 91 5.03 1.43 26.86
N SER A 92 4.94 1.22 28.17
CA SER A 92 4.86 -0.13 28.72
C SER A 92 3.79 -0.98 28.03
N VAL A 93 4.11 -2.25 27.78
CA VAL A 93 3.20 -3.24 27.17
C VAL A 93 1.89 -3.33 27.98
N GLU A 94 1.97 -3.11 29.29
CA GLU A 94 0.81 -3.07 30.19
C GLU A 94 -0.15 -1.94 29.84
N ILE A 95 0.34 -0.71 29.64
CA ILE A 95 -0.51 0.43 29.27
C ILE A 95 -1.15 0.20 27.90
N ARG A 96 -0.39 -0.32 26.93
CA ARG A 96 -0.93 -0.64 25.58
C ARG A 96 -2.07 -1.66 25.67
N ASN A 97 -1.85 -2.73 26.42
CA ASN A 97 -2.84 -3.78 26.63
C ASN A 97 -4.07 -3.30 27.41
N TRP A 98 -3.88 -2.40 28.38
CA TRP A 98 -4.98 -1.80 29.14
C TRP A 98 -5.81 -0.84 28.28
N LEU A 99 -5.15 0.05 27.53
CA LEU A 99 -5.81 1.03 26.69
C LEU A 99 -6.61 0.35 25.58
N LYS A 100 -6.19 -0.86 25.15
CA LYS A 100 -6.82 -1.64 24.08
C LYS A 100 -7.06 -0.78 22.82
N ALA A 101 -6.07 0.06 22.50
CA ALA A 101 -6.13 0.95 21.36
C ALA A 101 -6.08 0.13 20.07
N PRO A 102 -7.02 0.32 19.12
CA PRO A 102 -6.96 -0.35 17.84
C PRO A 102 -5.70 0.04 17.07
N ASP A 103 -5.10 -0.93 16.38
CA ASP A 103 -3.93 -0.68 15.54
C ASP A 103 -4.36 -0.24 14.13
N ALA A 104 -4.26 1.06 13.88
CA ALA A 104 -4.55 1.68 12.59
C ALA A 104 -3.43 1.44 11.56
N THR A 105 -2.25 0.95 11.97
CA THR A 105 -1.14 0.70 11.04
C THR A 105 -1.41 -0.46 10.10
N ILE A 106 -2.25 -1.42 10.51
CA ILE A 106 -2.68 -2.55 9.68
C ILE A 106 -3.41 -2.03 8.44
N ASP A 107 -4.44 -1.20 8.62
CA ASP A 107 -5.23 -0.65 7.51
C ASP A 107 -4.41 0.31 6.66
N HIS A 108 -3.53 1.10 7.30
CA HIS A 108 -2.59 1.96 6.61
C HIS A 108 -1.68 1.18 5.65
N ASN A 109 -1.08 0.09 6.12
CA ASN A 109 -0.22 -0.76 5.31
C ASN A 109 -0.99 -1.39 4.14
N VAL A 110 -2.21 -1.89 4.38
CA VAL A 110 -3.08 -2.41 3.32
C VAL A 110 -3.39 -1.34 2.27
N ALA A 111 -3.72 -0.12 2.70
CA ALA A 111 -3.96 0.99 1.79
C ALA A 111 -2.70 1.40 1.01
N CYS A 112 -1.51 1.33 1.62
CA CYS A 112 -0.23 1.55 0.94
C CYS A 112 0.09 0.45 -0.08
N GLU A 113 -0.20 -0.81 0.20
CA GLU A 113 0.00 -1.94 -0.71
C GLU A 113 -0.90 -1.85 -1.95
N LYS A 114 -2.15 -1.38 -1.78
CA LYS A 114 -3.08 -1.13 -2.88
C LYS A 114 -2.68 0.06 -3.75
N ARG A 115 -1.82 0.95 -3.24
CA ARG A 115 -1.45 2.17 -3.95
C ARG A 115 -0.60 1.87 -5.17
N HIS A 116 -1.05 2.37 -6.31
CA HIS A 116 -0.23 2.40 -7.51
C HIS A 116 0.75 3.58 -7.45
N THR A 117 2.03 3.36 -7.73
CA THR A 117 3.12 4.35 -7.54
C THR A 117 2.92 5.67 -8.28
N SER A 118 2.11 5.68 -9.34
CA SER A 118 1.80 6.87 -10.13
C SER A 118 0.47 7.54 -9.77
N THR A 119 -0.24 7.08 -8.74
CA THR A 119 -1.59 7.56 -8.38
C THR A 119 -1.60 8.30 -7.04
N GLY A 120 -2.56 9.21 -6.86
CA GLY A 120 -2.75 9.98 -5.63
C GLY A 120 -1.79 11.14 -5.41
N LEU A 121 -0.80 11.33 -6.28
CA LEU A 121 0.17 12.42 -6.18
C LEU A 121 -0.45 13.80 -6.42
N TRP A 122 -1.57 13.87 -7.15
CA TRP A 122 -2.29 15.12 -7.39
C TRP A 122 -2.87 15.71 -6.11
N LEU A 123 -3.24 14.88 -5.13
CA LEU A 123 -3.75 15.34 -3.85
C LEU A 123 -2.67 16.12 -3.11
N VAL A 124 -1.50 15.47 -2.90
CA VAL A 124 -0.41 16.04 -2.12
C VAL A 124 0.26 17.22 -2.82
N LYS A 125 0.24 17.28 -4.15
CA LYS A 125 0.70 18.43 -4.94
C LYS A 125 -0.34 19.54 -5.06
N GLY A 126 -1.59 19.26 -4.72
CA GLY A 126 -2.71 20.17 -4.88
C GLY A 126 -2.70 21.32 -3.87
N GLN A 127 -3.14 22.49 -4.29
CA GLN A 127 -3.15 23.70 -3.45
C GLN A 127 -3.97 23.52 -2.16
N LYS A 128 -5.09 22.79 -2.21
CA LYS A 128 -5.94 22.54 -1.04
C LYS A 128 -5.21 21.75 0.05
N PHE A 129 -4.43 20.73 -0.33
CA PHE A 129 -3.63 19.96 0.62
C PHE A 129 -2.47 20.79 1.18
N GLN A 130 -1.78 21.55 0.33
CA GLN A 130 -0.69 22.43 0.76
C GLN A 130 -1.17 23.53 1.71
N ASN A 131 -2.34 24.12 1.44
CA ASN A 131 -2.96 25.08 2.36
C ASN A 131 -3.32 24.41 3.69
N TRP A 132 -3.93 23.22 3.66
CA TRP A 132 -4.24 22.47 4.88
C TRP A 132 -2.98 22.16 5.70
N LEU A 133 -1.87 21.81 5.03
CA LEU A 133 -0.60 21.50 5.70
C LEU A 133 0.03 22.70 6.42
N ILE A 134 -0.19 23.93 5.94
CA ILE A 134 0.48 25.13 6.44
C ILE A 134 -0.43 25.97 7.35
N GLU A 135 -1.72 26.04 7.05
CA GLU A 135 -2.66 26.89 7.78
C GLU A 135 -3.03 26.27 9.14
N PRO A 136 -2.94 27.03 10.25
CA PRO A 136 -3.31 26.54 11.57
C PRO A 136 -4.83 26.36 11.68
N ASN A 137 -5.27 25.30 12.38
CA ASN A 137 -6.69 24.95 12.55
C ASN A 137 -7.44 24.80 11.21
N SER A 138 -6.73 24.36 10.16
CA SER A 138 -7.30 24.08 8.86
C SER A 138 -8.01 22.72 8.87
N PHE A 139 -8.89 22.54 7.89
CA PHE A 139 -9.66 21.31 7.72
C PHE A 139 -9.67 20.94 6.23
N LEU A 140 -9.70 19.64 5.94
CA LEU A 140 -9.75 19.11 4.57
C LEU A 140 -10.69 17.93 4.53
N TRP A 141 -11.68 17.97 3.64
CA TRP A 141 -12.65 16.90 3.48
C TRP A 141 -12.54 16.29 2.09
N ILE A 142 -12.21 15.01 2.02
CA ILE A 142 -12.22 14.25 0.76
C ILE A 142 -13.51 13.45 0.74
N ASN A 143 -14.31 13.61 -0.32
CA ASN A 143 -15.56 12.86 -0.45
C ASN A 143 -15.70 12.17 -1.80
N GLY A 144 -16.30 11.00 -1.78
CA GLY A 144 -16.50 10.19 -2.97
C GLY A 144 -17.20 8.90 -2.66
N PHE A 145 -17.70 8.25 -3.70
CA PHE A 145 -18.39 6.97 -3.59
C PHE A 145 -17.48 5.84 -3.07
N ALA A 146 -18.07 4.72 -2.69
CA ALA A 146 -17.31 3.51 -2.39
C ALA A 146 -16.43 3.11 -3.58
N GLY A 147 -15.22 2.62 -3.32
CA GLY A 147 -14.32 2.15 -4.37
C GLY A 147 -13.62 3.22 -5.22
N CYS A 148 -13.72 4.52 -4.90
CA CYS A 148 -12.98 5.57 -5.61
C CYS A 148 -11.54 5.81 -5.12
N GLY A 149 -11.07 5.06 -4.11
CA GLY A 149 -9.67 5.14 -3.65
C GLY A 149 -9.38 6.12 -2.51
N LYS A 150 -10.40 6.53 -1.72
CA LYS A 150 -10.23 7.44 -0.57
C LYS A 150 -9.18 6.95 0.44
N SER A 151 -9.25 5.69 0.84
CA SER A 151 -8.30 5.09 1.80
C SER A 151 -6.86 5.11 1.29
N VAL A 152 -6.67 4.88 -0.02
CA VAL A 152 -5.36 4.95 -0.70
C VAL A 152 -4.85 6.40 -0.78
N LEU A 153 -5.73 7.37 -0.97
CA LEU A 153 -5.37 8.79 -0.87
C LEU A 153 -5.03 9.18 0.57
N CYS A 154 -5.76 8.67 1.55
CA CYS A 154 -5.50 8.91 2.96
C CYS A 154 -4.11 8.38 3.35
N SER A 155 -3.74 7.17 2.92
CA SER A 155 -2.39 6.64 3.16
C SER A 155 -1.30 7.48 2.49
N THR A 156 -1.55 7.97 1.26
CA THR A 156 -0.65 8.89 0.57
C THR A 156 -0.48 10.22 1.31
N ALA A 157 -1.57 10.76 1.87
CA ALA A 157 -1.53 11.97 2.69
C ALA A 157 -0.74 11.75 3.97
N ILE A 158 -0.96 10.62 4.68
CA ILE A 158 -0.22 10.26 5.90
C ILE A 158 1.28 10.20 5.60
N GLU A 159 1.69 9.47 4.57
CA GLU A 159 3.11 9.35 4.20
C GLU A 159 3.71 10.71 3.81
N ALA A 160 2.98 11.56 3.10
CA ALA A 160 3.45 12.89 2.72
C ALA A 160 3.67 13.79 3.94
N VAL A 161 2.75 13.77 4.92
CA VAL A 161 2.90 14.51 6.17
C VAL A 161 4.10 13.97 6.96
N GLN A 162 4.20 12.65 7.11
CA GLN A 162 5.32 12.00 7.80
C GLN A 162 6.67 12.35 7.15
N HIS A 163 6.77 12.30 5.83
CA HIS A 163 7.99 12.64 5.09
C HIS A 163 8.34 14.12 5.25
N THR A 164 7.36 15.02 5.24
CA THR A 164 7.59 16.47 5.41
C THR A 164 8.23 16.79 6.76
N PHE A 165 7.85 16.07 7.81
CA PHE A 165 8.31 16.31 9.18
C PHE A 165 9.29 15.25 9.72
N CYS A 166 9.80 14.35 8.86
CA CYS A 166 10.74 13.29 9.27
C CYS A 166 12.10 13.85 9.72
N ASP A 167 12.58 14.91 9.06
CA ASP A 167 13.91 15.50 9.25
C ASP A 167 13.89 16.93 9.82
N SER A 168 12.72 17.46 10.14
CA SER A 168 12.61 18.85 10.57
C SER A 168 13.09 19.04 12.02
N GLN A 169 13.98 20.00 12.24
CA GLN A 169 14.31 20.60 13.56
C GLN A 169 13.15 21.44 14.14
N GLN A 170 11.94 21.27 13.60
CA GLN A 170 10.74 22.02 13.98
C GLN A 170 10.22 21.55 15.35
N PRO A 171 9.36 22.34 16.02
CA PRO A 171 8.72 21.93 17.28
C PRO A 171 8.03 20.58 17.14
N SER A 172 7.81 19.86 18.26
CA SER A 172 7.25 18.51 18.27
C SER A 172 5.95 18.43 17.47
N VAL A 173 6.03 17.85 16.26
CA VAL A 173 4.88 17.60 15.39
C VAL A 173 4.31 16.24 15.75
N GLY A 174 3.05 16.20 16.14
CA GLY A 174 2.30 14.95 16.32
C GLY A 174 1.50 14.59 15.08
N ILE A 175 1.56 13.34 14.67
CA ILE A 175 0.80 12.80 13.54
C ILE A 175 -0.04 11.64 14.06
N GLY A 176 -1.36 11.79 14.05
CA GLY A 176 -2.30 10.74 14.42
C GLY A 176 -3.16 10.34 13.23
N PHE A 177 -3.42 9.06 13.05
CA PHE A 177 -4.35 8.60 12.03
C PHE A 177 -5.21 7.43 12.50
N PHE A 178 -6.38 7.30 11.90
CA PHE A 178 -7.32 6.23 12.20
C PHE A 178 -8.13 5.86 10.96
N TYR A 179 -8.39 4.56 10.81
CA TYR A 179 -9.23 4.00 9.76
C TYR A 179 -10.46 3.41 10.44
N PHE A 180 -11.62 4.02 10.19
CA PHE A 180 -12.88 3.41 10.61
C PHE A 180 -13.15 2.18 9.73
N THR A 181 -13.60 1.10 10.35
CA THR A 181 -14.05 -0.06 9.60
C THR A 181 -15.18 -0.79 10.33
N PHE A 182 -16.21 -1.22 9.59
CA PHE A 182 -17.27 -2.08 10.13
C PHE A 182 -16.82 -3.51 10.43
N ASN A 183 -15.67 -3.96 9.90
CA ASN A 183 -15.18 -5.34 10.06
C ASN A 183 -14.47 -5.58 11.41
N ASP A 184 -14.25 -4.54 12.19
CA ASP A 184 -13.59 -4.59 13.49
C ASP A 184 -14.33 -3.68 14.46
N GLU A 185 -15.09 -4.26 15.40
CA GLU A 185 -15.86 -3.51 16.39
C GLU A 185 -14.99 -2.47 17.12
N ALA A 186 -13.71 -2.77 17.37
CA ALA A 186 -12.79 -1.85 18.02
C ALA A 186 -12.50 -0.59 17.18
N LYS A 187 -12.71 -0.66 15.85
CA LYS A 187 -12.49 0.42 14.88
C LYS A 187 -13.76 1.12 14.42
N THR A 188 -14.91 0.78 14.98
CA THR A 188 -16.18 1.43 14.63
C THR A 188 -16.43 2.69 15.45
N ASP A 189 -16.07 2.69 16.74
CA ASP A 189 -16.55 3.70 17.69
C ASP A 189 -15.56 4.83 17.98
N CYS A 190 -16.09 5.96 18.46
CA CYS A 190 -15.31 7.14 18.82
C CYS A 190 -14.30 6.84 19.94
N SER A 191 -14.62 5.91 20.85
CA SER A 191 -13.72 5.49 21.92
C SER A 191 -12.45 4.83 21.37
N GLY A 192 -12.60 3.91 20.40
CA GLY A 192 -11.50 3.27 19.68
C GLY A 192 -10.59 4.29 19.00
N MET A 193 -11.18 5.21 18.24
CA MET A 193 -10.44 6.31 17.59
C MET A 193 -9.66 7.14 18.61
N LEU A 194 -10.29 7.61 19.69
CA LEU A 194 -9.61 8.43 20.70
C LEU A 194 -8.45 7.67 21.38
N ARG A 195 -8.65 6.39 21.71
CA ARG A 195 -7.61 5.53 22.31
C ARG A 195 -6.42 5.33 21.36
N ALA A 196 -6.69 5.12 20.08
CA ALA A 196 -5.65 5.00 19.04
C ALA A 196 -4.87 6.31 18.85
N LEU A 197 -5.56 7.44 18.73
CA LEU A 197 -4.92 8.76 18.57
C LEU A 197 -4.10 9.13 19.80
N LEU A 198 -4.61 8.87 21.01
CA LEU A 198 -3.88 9.08 22.25
C LEU A 198 -2.60 8.26 22.30
N LEU A 199 -2.68 6.96 21.96
CA LEU A 199 -1.49 6.11 21.95
C LEU A 199 -0.45 6.61 20.95
N GLN A 200 -0.87 6.97 19.74
CA GLN A 200 0.04 7.45 18.68
C GLN A 200 0.70 8.78 19.03
N LEU A 201 -0.08 9.77 19.51
CA LEU A 201 0.43 11.11 19.81
C LEU A 201 1.28 11.13 21.07
N SER A 202 0.89 10.40 22.12
CA SER A 202 1.70 10.30 23.34
C SER A 202 3.03 9.61 23.09
N ALA A 203 3.10 8.67 22.14
CA ALA A 203 4.36 8.04 21.74
C ALA A 203 5.29 8.96 20.92
N GLN A 204 4.76 10.07 20.40
CA GLN A 204 5.51 11.09 19.66
C GLN A 204 5.89 12.31 20.52
N LEU A 205 5.34 12.40 21.73
CA LEU A 205 5.58 13.49 22.67
C LEU A 205 6.68 13.10 23.67
N ASP A 206 7.65 13.99 23.87
CA ASP A 206 8.66 13.83 24.92
C ASP A 206 8.00 13.81 26.31
N GLY A 207 8.10 12.68 27.02
CA GLY A 207 7.46 12.48 28.33
C GLY A 207 5.98 12.09 28.27
N GLY A 208 5.41 11.83 27.09
CA GLY A 208 4.02 11.39 26.93
C GLY A 208 3.70 10.04 27.57
N GLU A 209 4.72 9.21 27.86
CA GLU A 209 4.56 7.99 28.65
C GLU A 209 4.10 8.28 30.08
N ASN A 210 4.65 9.32 30.73
CA ASN A 210 4.27 9.70 32.10
C ASN A 210 2.82 10.16 32.17
N ASP A 211 2.37 10.87 31.14
CA ASP A 211 0.99 11.30 30.98
C ASP A 211 0.07 10.06 30.89
N LEU A 212 0.36 9.13 29.97
CA LEU A 212 -0.42 7.90 29.83
C LEU A 212 -0.38 7.01 31.09
N GLN A 213 0.75 6.97 31.79
CA GLN A 213 0.90 6.26 33.06
C GLN A 213 -0.02 6.85 34.13
N GLY A 214 -0.11 8.18 34.24
CA GLY A 214 -1.04 8.83 35.17
C GLY A 214 -2.51 8.49 34.86
N LEU A 215 -2.87 8.45 33.57
CA LEU A 215 -4.21 8.03 33.14
C LEU A 215 -4.47 6.55 33.48
N TYR A 216 -3.49 5.68 33.27
CA TYR A 216 -3.56 4.27 33.62
C TYR A 216 -3.77 4.06 35.12
N GLU A 217 -3.02 4.77 35.97
CA GLU A 217 -3.15 4.67 37.43
C GLU A 217 -4.55 5.10 37.91
N GLN A 218 -5.14 6.11 37.28
CA GLN A 218 -6.47 6.61 37.62
C GLN A 218 -7.59 5.64 37.18
N TYR A 219 -7.40 4.91 36.09
CA TYR A 219 -8.43 4.07 35.46
C TYR A 219 -8.05 2.58 35.35
N LYS A 220 -7.14 2.09 36.21
CA LYS A 220 -6.60 0.72 36.13
C LYS A 220 -7.65 -0.39 36.08
N SER A 221 -8.82 -0.18 36.67
CA SER A 221 -9.92 -1.16 36.74
C SER A 221 -10.87 -1.16 35.54
N GLY A 222 -10.72 -0.25 34.57
CA GLY A 222 -11.64 -0.18 33.42
C GLY A 222 -11.15 0.70 32.28
N SER A 223 -11.98 0.88 31.26
CA SER A 223 -11.67 1.80 30.15
C SER A 223 -12.08 3.23 30.52
N PRO A 224 -11.25 4.24 30.23
CA PRO A 224 -11.60 5.63 30.52
C PRO A 224 -12.84 6.06 29.72
N PRO A 225 -13.76 6.85 30.31
CA PRO A 225 -14.89 7.40 29.57
C PRO A 225 -14.45 8.30 28.40
N VAL A 226 -15.26 8.36 27.33
CA VAL A 226 -14.99 9.18 26.13
C VAL A 226 -14.63 10.62 26.45
N LYS A 227 -15.33 11.25 27.42
CA LYS A 227 -15.05 12.63 27.84
C LYS A 227 -13.63 12.78 28.40
N VAL A 228 -13.18 11.80 29.19
CA VAL A 228 -11.83 11.81 29.78
C VAL A 228 -10.79 11.61 28.70
N LEU A 229 -11.00 10.67 27.77
CA LEU A 229 -10.12 10.48 26.62
C LEU A 229 -9.99 11.75 25.77
N LEU A 230 -11.11 12.45 25.53
CA LEU A 230 -11.13 13.69 24.76
C LEU A 230 -10.36 14.82 25.47
N ASP A 231 -10.59 14.99 26.78
CA ASP A 231 -9.90 16.01 27.56
C ASP A 231 -8.38 15.72 27.63
N PHE A 232 -8.01 14.45 27.74
CA PHE A 232 -6.61 14.02 27.69
C PHE A 232 -5.98 14.28 26.32
N LEU A 233 -6.69 13.95 25.24
CA LEU A 233 -6.22 14.18 23.88
C LEU A 233 -5.97 15.67 23.62
N ARG A 234 -6.85 16.54 24.11
CA ARG A 234 -6.66 17.99 24.05
C ARG A 234 -5.40 18.43 24.79
N GLN A 235 -5.14 17.89 25.98
CA GLN A 235 -3.92 18.20 26.73
C GLN A 235 -2.66 17.76 25.98
N THR A 236 -2.66 16.55 25.40
CA THR A 236 -1.55 16.06 24.57
C THR A 236 -1.32 16.95 23.35
N ILE A 237 -2.39 17.34 22.64
CA ILE A 237 -2.32 18.24 21.48
C ILE A 237 -1.73 19.61 21.88
N CYS A 238 -2.11 20.16 23.03
CA CYS A 238 -1.57 21.45 23.50
C CYS A 238 -0.08 21.40 23.86
N LYS A 239 0.48 20.22 24.14
CA LYS A 239 1.92 20.05 24.39
C LYS A 239 2.74 19.89 23.11
N LEU A 240 2.07 19.57 21.99
CA LEU A 240 2.68 19.48 20.67
C LEU A 240 2.68 20.86 19.99
N GLY A 241 3.71 21.16 19.20
CA GLY A 241 3.79 22.41 18.46
C GLY A 241 2.82 22.48 17.28
N ALA A 242 2.60 21.33 16.63
CA ALA A 242 1.59 21.15 15.60
C ALA A 242 1.06 19.72 15.67
N THR A 243 -0.22 19.52 15.34
CA THR A 243 -0.81 18.17 15.27
C THR A 243 -1.60 18.00 13.99
N TYR A 244 -1.35 16.91 13.27
CA TYR A 244 -2.10 16.50 12.09
C TYR A 244 -2.89 15.22 12.42
N ILE A 245 -4.20 15.26 12.20
CA ILE A 245 -5.10 14.13 12.42
C ILE A 245 -5.74 13.74 11.10
N LEU A 246 -5.56 12.49 10.67
CA LEU A 246 -6.10 11.95 9.42
C LEU A 246 -7.07 10.82 9.73
N LEU A 247 -8.32 10.96 9.31
CA LEU A 247 -9.39 9.98 9.57
C LEU A 247 -9.94 9.48 8.24
N ASP A 248 -9.92 8.16 8.03
CA ASP A 248 -10.49 7.50 6.87
C ASP A 248 -11.84 6.84 7.20
N ALA A 249 -12.73 6.78 6.20
CA ALA A 249 -14.02 6.09 6.28
C ALA A 249 -14.93 6.52 7.46
N LEU A 250 -14.93 7.82 7.81
CA LEU A 250 -15.72 8.36 8.93
C LEU A 250 -17.23 8.05 8.84
N ASP A 251 -17.73 7.76 7.64
CA ASP A 251 -19.08 7.28 7.37
C ASP A 251 -19.38 5.88 7.93
N GLU A 252 -18.37 5.08 8.28
CA GLU A 252 -18.53 3.79 8.95
C GLU A 252 -18.60 3.89 10.48
N SER A 253 -18.58 5.11 11.04
CA SER A 253 -18.78 5.33 12.47
C SER A 253 -20.28 5.28 12.82
N PRO A 254 -20.74 4.43 13.75
CA PRO A 254 -22.15 4.22 14.02
C PRO A 254 -22.80 5.41 14.75
N ARG A 255 -24.09 5.63 14.48
CA ARG A 255 -24.94 6.60 15.19
C ARG A 255 -26.38 6.09 15.23
N ASP A 256 -26.99 6.09 16.42
CA ASP A 256 -28.40 5.73 16.64
C ASP A 256 -28.79 4.37 16.00
N ASP A 257 -28.16 3.28 16.48
CA ASP A 257 -28.30 1.88 16.03
C ASP A 257 -27.99 1.59 14.55
N LYS A 258 -27.58 2.59 13.77
CA LYS A 258 -27.13 2.40 12.38
C LYS A 258 -25.62 2.16 12.33
N ARG A 259 -25.24 1.17 11.52
CA ARG A 259 -23.84 0.80 11.24
C ARG A 259 -23.09 1.85 10.42
N ASP A 260 -23.81 2.72 9.71
CA ASP A 260 -23.24 3.78 8.87
C ASP A 260 -23.91 5.13 9.13
N ARG A 261 -23.18 6.20 8.81
CA ARG A 261 -23.63 7.58 8.91
C ARG A 261 -23.67 8.23 7.55
N ASN A 262 -24.76 8.95 7.30
CA ASN A 262 -24.90 9.74 6.09
C ASN A 262 -23.88 10.90 6.10
N GLU A 263 -23.16 11.07 4.98
CA GLU A 263 -22.22 12.18 4.75
C GLU A 263 -22.78 13.54 5.15
N VAL A 264 -24.05 13.82 4.83
CA VAL A 264 -24.69 15.13 5.13
C VAL A 264 -24.76 15.36 6.63
N ASP A 265 -25.08 14.34 7.41
CA ASP A 265 -25.13 14.42 8.88
C ASP A 265 -23.73 14.67 9.46
N ILE A 266 -22.71 13.98 8.94
CA ILE A 266 -21.32 14.14 9.37
C ILE A 266 -20.84 15.57 9.10
N ARG A 267 -21.06 16.06 7.87
CA ARG A 267 -20.66 17.41 7.46
C ARG A 267 -21.32 18.49 8.32
N ASN A 268 -22.62 18.34 8.58
CA ASN A 268 -23.36 19.27 9.44
C ASN A 268 -22.83 19.23 10.88
N SER A 269 -22.53 18.04 11.40
CA SER A 269 -21.99 17.85 12.74
C SER A 269 -20.59 18.46 12.91
N LEU A 270 -19.75 18.36 11.88
CA LEU A 270 -18.39 18.89 11.85
C LEU A 270 -18.30 20.36 11.39
N GLN A 271 -19.42 20.96 10.97
CA GLN A 271 -19.48 22.33 10.45
C GLN A 271 -18.47 22.56 9.30
N THR A 272 -18.37 21.59 8.39
CA THR A 272 -17.31 21.56 7.36
C THR A 272 -17.36 22.79 6.44
N PRO A 273 -16.28 23.58 6.31
CA PRO A 273 -16.25 24.75 5.45
C PRO A 273 -16.40 24.40 3.96
N SER A 274 -17.29 25.12 3.26
CA SER A 274 -17.65 24.82 1.85
C SER A 274 -16.49 24.95 0.84
N GLY A 275 -15.35 25.54 1.22
CA GLY A 275 -14.16 25.71 0.37
C GLY A 275 -13.08 24.62 0.50
N GLN A 276 -13.19 23.75 1.49
CA GLN A 276 -12.17 22.76 1.87
C GLN A 276 -12.53 21.33 1.46
N VAL A 277 -13.48 21.19 0.53
CA VAL A 277 -13.94 19.89 0.02
C VAL A 277 -13.21 19.53 -1.27
N ILE A 278 -12.68 18.31 -1.34
CA ILE A 278 -12.11 17.68 -2.54
C ILE A 278 -13.04 16.54 -2.97
N PRO A 279 -13.86 16.73 -4.00
CA PRO A 279 -14.63 15.63 -4.57
C PRO A 279 -13.72 14.70 -5.35
N MET A 280 -13.87 13.40 -5.14
CA MET A 280 -13.12 12.35 -5.85
C MET A 280 -13.55 12.20 -7.31
N ARG A 281 -14.71 12.73 -7.69
CA ARG A 281 -15.11 12.82 -9.09
C ARG A 281 -14.47 14.07 -9.71
N ASN A 282 -13.25 13.92 -10.17
CA ASN A 282 -12.46 14.98 -10.80
C ASN A 282 -11.55 14.41 -11.90
N SER A 283 -11.03 15.30 -12.75
CA SER A 283 -10.17 14.94 -13.88
C SER A 283 -8.87 14.23 -13.47
N GLU A 284 -8.36 14.56 -12.28
CA GLU A 284 -7.13 14.03 -11.74
C GLU A 284 -7.28 12.56 -11.31
N THR A 285 -8.45 12.21 -10.78
CA THR A 285 -8.84 10.84 -10.44
C THR A 285 -9.06 10.03 -11.71
N ASP A 286 -9.69 10.61 -12.74
CA ASP A 286 -9.83 9.96 -14.04
C ASP A 286 -8.45 9.69 -14.67
N GLN A 287 -7.50 10.62 -14.55
CA GLN A 287 -6.13 10.42 -15.00
C GLN A 287 -5.40 9.30 -14.23
N ASP A 288 -5.61 9.21 -12.92
CA ASP A 288 -5.05 8.14 -12.10
C ASP A 288 -5.63 6.77 -12.48
N ILE A 289 -6.93 6.69 -12.73
CA ILE A 289 -7.59 5.47 -13.22
C ILE A 289 -7.01 5.06 -14.57
N GLN A 290 -6.83 6.02 -15.49
CA GLN A 290 -6.21 5.73 -16.78
C GLN A 290 -4.80 5.15 -16.60
N ASN A 291 -3.97 5.78 -15.77
CA ASN A 291 -2.61 5.31 -15.47
C ASN A 291 -2.63 3.89 -14.85
N PHE A 292 -3.58 3.64 -13.95
CA PHE A 292 -3.78 2.33 -13.35
C PHE A 292 -4.15 1.27 -14.40
N ILE A 293 -5.07 1.56 -15.33
CA ILE A 293 -5.45 0.64 -16.41
C ILE A 293 -4.24 0.34 -17.30
N SER A 294 -3.55 1.37 -17.78
CA SER A 294 -2.38 1.19 -18.64
C SER A 294 -1.33 0.33 -17.97
N TYR A 295 -1.08 0.57 -16.68
CA TYR A 295 -0.13 -0.23 -15.90
C TYR A 295 -0.57 -1.69 -15.79
N GLN A 296 -1.82 -1.96 -15.40
CA GLN A 296 -2.34 -3.32 -15.26
C GLN A 296 -2.28 -4.09 -16.59
N LEU A 297 -2.70 -3.44 -17.69
CA LEU A 297 -2.62 -4.01 -19.04
C LEU A 297 -1.17 -4.32 -19.43
N SER A 298 -0.22 -3.47 -19.05
CA SER A 298 1.21 -3.61 -19.39
C SER A 298 1.95 -4.69 -18.59
N ARG A 299 1.60 -4.89 -17.31
CA ARG A 299 2.37 -5.76 -16.39
C ARG A 299 1.73 -7.12 -16.15
N ASP A 300 0.41 -7.23 -16.18
CA ASP A 300 -0.25 -8.50 -15.89
C ASP A 300 -0.10 -9.48 -17.08
N SER A 301 0.48 -10.65 -16.81
CA SER A 301 0.78 -11.65 -17.83
C SER A 301 -0.46 -12.18 -18.56
N LYS A 302 -1.62 -12.25 -17.88
CA LYS A 302 -2.89 -12.69 -18.48
C LYS A 302 -3.46 -11.58 -19.38
N LEU A 303 -3.36 -10.32 -18.98
CA LEU A 303 -3.83 -9.17 -19.76
C LEU A 303 -2.91 -8.82 -20.95
N GLN A 304 -1.62 -9.11 -20.85
CA GLN A 304 -0.65 -8.95 -21.93
C GLN A 304 -0.99 -9.78 -23.18
N ARG A 305 -1.79 -10.85 -23.03
CA ARG A 305 -2.32 -11.62 -24.16
C ARG A 305 -3.19 -10.78 -25.10
N TRP A 306 -3.80 -9.72 -24.58
CA TRP A 306 -4.70 -8.83 -25.31
C TRP A 306 -4.03 -7.54 -25.78
N LYS A 307 -2.70 -7.53 -25.93
CA LYS A 307 -1.90 -6.35 -26.33
C LYS A 307 -2.44 -5.56 -27.52
N SER A 308 -2.95 -6.24 -28.54
CA SER A 308 -3.54 -5.59 -29.73
C SER A 308 -4.84 -4.81 -29.46
N ARG A 309 -5.42 -4.95 -28.28
CA ARG A 309 -6.70 -4.36 -27.88
C ARG A 309 -6.60 -3.49 -26.63
N HIS A 310 -5.39 -3.18 -26.16
CA HIS A 310 -5.22 -2.39 -24.95
C HIS A 310 -5.87 -1.01 -25.06
N ASP A 311 -5.77 -0.37 -26.22
CA ASP A 311 -6.40 0.93 -26.49
C ASP A 311 -7.94 0.83 -26.38
N GLU A 312 -8.53 -0.19 -27.01
CA GLU A 312 -9.99 -0.43 -26.96
C GLU A 312 -10.45 -0.73 -25.53
N ILE A 313 -9.73 -1.60 -24.81
CA ILE A 313 -10.06 -1.93 -23.41
C ILE A 313 -10.00 -0.67 -22.55
N GLN A 314 -8.92 0.11 -22.68
CA GLN A 314 -8.76 1.34 -21.90
C GLN A 314 -9.86 2.35 -22.19
N GLU A 315 -10.17 2.61 -23.46
CA GLU A 315 -11.24 3.54 -23.85
C GLU A 315 -12.60 3.11 -23.28
N ARG A 316 -12.96 1.83 -23.43
CA ARG A 316 -14.24 1.28 -22.95
C ARG A 316 -14.37 1.30 -21.43
N LEU A 317 -13.31 0.97 -20.71
CA LEU A 317 -13.32 1.00 -19.25
C LEU A 317 -13.38 2.44 -18.73
N MET A 318 -12.65 3.38 -19.35
CA MET A 318 -12.68 4.79 -18.96
C MET A 318 -14.07 5.43 -19.17
N ASP A 319 -14.78 5.10 -20.25
CA ASP A 319 -16.15 5.59 -20.50
C ASP A 319 -17.13 5.24 -19.37
N LYS A 320 -16.89 4.11 -18.67
CA LYS A 320 -17.79 3.59 -17.64
C LYS A 320 -17.25 3.71 -16.21
N ALA A 321 -15.96 3.97 -16.02
CA ALA A 321 -15.33 4.01 -14.71
C ALA A 321 -15.94 5.09 -13.79
N GLN A 322 -16.28 6.26 -14.35
CA GLN A 322 -16.89 7.39 -13.62
C GLN A 322 -16.20 7.73 -12.28
N GLY A 323 -14.86 7.63 -12.22
CA GLY A 323 -14.09 7.89 -10.99
C GLY A 323 -14.04 6.73 -9.97
N VAL A 324 -14.45 5.52 -10.34
CA VAL A 324 -14.50 4.35 -9.45
C VAL A 324 -13.43 3.32 -9.83
N PHE A 325 -12.34 3.25 -9.07
CA PHE A 325 -11.27 2.26 -9.27
C PHE A 325 -11.79 0.84 -9.14
N ARG A 326 -12.67 0.59 -8.17
CA ARG A 326 -13.22 -0.75 -7.93
C ARG A 326 -13.95 -1.31 -9.14
N TYR A 327 -14.73 -0.47 -9.84
CA TYR A 327 -15.38 -0.86 -11.08
C TYR A 327 -14.37 -1.38 -12.11
N VAL A 328 -13.28 -0.62 -12.32
CA VAL A 328 -12.23 -0.96 -13.28
C VAL A 328 -11.50 -2.24 -12.88
N GLU A 329 -11.18 -2.39 -11.60
CA GLU A 329 -10.56 -3.60 -11.06
C GLU A 329 -11.41 -4.85 -11.32
N CYS A 330 -12.72 -4.80 -11.02
CA CYS A 330 -13.66 -5.88 -11.31
C CYS A 330 -13.69 -6.24 -12.81
N GLN A 331 -13.70 -5.25 -13.70
CA GLN A 331 -13.70 -5.53 -15.15
C GLN A 331 -12.36 -6.12 -15.61
N LEU A 332 -11.23 -5.65 -15.06
CA LEU A 332 -9.91 -6.23 -15.35
C LEU A 332 -9.83 -7.69 -14.86
N LEU A 333 -10.40 -8.01 -13.69
CA LEU A 333 -10.49 -9.39 -13.20
C LEU A 333 -11.29 -10.28 -14.16
N ALA A 334 -12.43 -9.81 -14.67
CA ALA A 334 -13.21 -10.53 -15.67
C ALA A 334 -12.40 -10.76 -16.97
N LEU A 335 -11.65 -9.75 -17.43
CA LEU A 335 -10.78 -9.86 -18.61
C LEU A 335 -9.59 -10.81 -18.41
N LYS A 336 -9.06 -10.94 -17.18
CA LYS A 336 -8.01 -11.93 -16.83
C LYS A 336 -8.53 -13.37 -16.92
N ARG A 337 -9.84 -13.58 -16.77
CA ARG A 337 -10.47 -14.89 -16.87
C ARG A 337 -10.77 -15.29 -18.32
N ALA A 338 -10.99 -14.32 -19.21
CA ALA A 338 -11.20 -14.58 -20.62
C ALA A 338 -10.05 -15.41 -21.25
N ARG A 339 -10.40 -16.49 -21.94
CA ARG A 339 -9.50 -17.43 -22.60
C ARG A 339 -9.51 -17.29 -24.12
N ILE A 340 -10.55 -16.71 -24.70
CA ILE A 340 -10.69 -16.52 -26.16
C ILE A 340 -11.15 -15.10 -26.52
N ARG A 341 -10.88 -14.68 -27.77
CA ARG A 341 -11.22 -13.32 -28.25
C ARG A 341 -12.70 -12.99 -28.11
N ASN A 342 -13.58 -13.96 -28.39
CA ASN A 342 -15.03 -13.78 -28.31
C ASN A 342 -15.51 -13.47 -26.88
N GLU A 343 -14.81 -13.95 -25.86
CA GLU A 343 -15.14 -13.65 -24.46
C GLU A 343 -14.76 -12.20 -24.12
N VAL A 344 -13.60 -11.74 -24.58
CA VAL A 344 -13.21 -10.32 -24.45
C VAL A 344 -14.21 -9.41 -25.16
N ASP A 345 -14.63 -9.78 -26.38
CA ASP A 345 -15.67 -9.04 -27.11
C ASP A 345 -16.99 -8.99 -26.34
N ARG A 346 -17.37 -10.11 -25.73
CA ARG A 346 -18.57 -10.18 -24.90
C ARG A 346 -18.44 -9.25 -23.69
N CYS A 347 -17.34 -9.35 -22.94
CA CYS A 347 -17.07 -8.50 -21.78
C CYS A 347 -17.13 -7.01 -22.13
N LEU A 348 -16.49 -6.58 -23.23
CA LEU A 348 -16.47 -5.17 -23.63
C LEU A 348 -17.81 -4.67 -24.20
N ARG A 349 -18.63 -5.54 -24.82
CA ARG A 349 -19.97 -5.19 -25.31
C ARG A 349 -21.00 -5.12 -24.19
N SER A 350 -20.91 -6.02 -23.22
CA SER A 350 -21.78 -6.07 -22.06
C SER A 350 -21.03 -5.57 -20.84
N LEU A 351 -20.50 -4.34 -20.86
CA LEU A 351 -19.98 -3.70 -19.65
C LEU A 351 -21.15 -3.29 -18.73
N PRO A 352 -21.00 -3.39 -17.39
CA PRO A 352 -21.99 -2.90 -16.45
C PRO A 352 -22.07 -1.36 -16.47
N ARG A 353 -23.22 -0.81 -16.08
CA ARG A 353 -23.45 0.64 -16.03
C ARG A 353 -22.73 1.29 -14.86
N ASP A 354 -22.66 0.60 -13.74
CA ASP A 354 -22.08 1.08 -12.49
C ASP A 354 -21.54 -0.10 -11.64
N LEU A 355 -21.09 0.23 -10.42
CA LEU A 355 -20.55 -0.74 -9.48
C LEU A 355 -21.64 -1.70 -8.94
N ASN A 356 -22.89 -1.26 -8.79
CA ASN A 356 -23.96 -2.12 -8.30
C ASN A 356 -24.30 -3.21 -9.33
N GLU A 357 -24.47 -2.83 -10.60
CA GLU A 357 -24.67 -3.82 -11.67
C GLU A 357 -23.47 -4.75 -11.83
N THR A 358 -22.25 -4.27 -11.49
CA THR A 358 -21.06 -5.12 -11.45
C THR A 358 -21.19 -6.23 -10.40
N TYR A 359 -21.59 -5.87 -9.17
CA TYR A 359 -21.80 -6.84 -8.10
C TYR A 359 -22.97 -7.79 -8.37
N ASP A 360 -24.09 -7.28 -8.89
CA ASP A 360 -25.24 -8.11 -9.29
C ASP A 360 -24.81 -9.20 -10.28
N ARG A 361 -24.03 -8.81 -11.30
CA ARG A 361 -23.53 -9.77 -12.30
C ARG A 361 -22.52 -10.75 -11.72
N MET A 362 -21.65 -10.32 -10.80
CA MET A 362 -20.73 -11.22 -10.11
C MET A 362 -21.50 -12.27 -9.34
N LEU A 363 -22.47 -11.87 -8.51
CA LEU A 363 -23.33 -12.77 -7.74
C LEU A 363 -24.12 -13.72 -8.64
N CYS A 364 -24.68 -13.24 -9.76
CA CYS A 364 -25.39 -14.08 -10.72
C CYS A 364 -24.48 -15.01 -11.54
N SER A 365 -23.16 -14.78 -11.55
CA SER A 365 -22.20 -15.59 -12.31
C SER A 365 -21.49 -16.66 -11.48
N VAL A 366 -21.80 -16.74 -10.18
CA VAL A 366 -21.36 -17.84 -9.31
C VAL A 366 -21.95 -19.15 -9.83
N ASP A 367 -21.11 -20.18 -9.90
CA ASP A 367 -21.54 -21.52 -10.32
C ASP A 367 -22.61 -22.05 -9.36
N GLU A 368 -23.67 -22.68 -9.88
CA GLU A 368 -24.74 -23.28 -9.09
C GLU A 368 -24.22 -24.27 -8.04
N ALA A 369 -23.09 -24.93 -8.33
CA ALA A 369 -22.43 -25.84 -7.40
C ALA A 369 -21.83 -25.16 -6.16
N TYR A 370 -21.58 -23.85 -6.18
CA TYR A 370 -20.86 -23.11 -5.14
C TYR A 370 -21.66 -21.93 -4.52
N ILE A 371 -22.95 -21.82 -4.84
CA ILE A 371 -23.79 -20.71 -4.36
C ILE A 371 -23.85 -20.69 -2.83
N GLU A 372 -23.96 -21.86 -2.20
CA GLU A 372 -24.13 -21.98 -0.75
C GLU A 372 -22.85 -21.60 0.00
N GLU A 373 -21.68 -21.97 -0.51
CA GLU A 373 -20.37 -21.64 0.02
C GLU A 373 -20.08 -20.15 -0.09
N VAL A 374 -20.36 -19.54 -1.25
CA VAL A 374 -20.22 -18.09 -1.46
C VAL A 374 -21.18 -17.34 -0.55
N ARG A 375 -22.45 -17.79 -0.43
CA ARG A 375 -23.44 -17.19 0.47
C ARG A 375 -22.99 -17.27 1.93
N LEU A 376 -22.49 -18.42 2.38
CA LEU A 376 -22.00 -18.60 3.74
C LEU A 376 -20.80 -17.70 4.00
N THR A 377 -19.86 -17.62 3.05
CA THR A 377 -18.68 -16.75 3.14
C THR A 377 -19.08 -15.28 3.31
N LEU A 378 -19.94 -14.76 2.42
CA LEU A 378 -20.39 -13.37 2.50
C LEU A 378 -21.19 -13.11 3.78
N THR A 379 -22.01 -14.06 4.22
CA THR A 379 -22.79 -13.95 5.45
C THR A 379 -21.85 -13.84 6.65
N LEU A 380 -20.86 -14.73 6.77
CA LEU A 380 -19.88 -14.71 7.85
C LEU A 380 -19.13 -13.38 7.91
N LEU A 381 -18.71 -12.85 6.75
CA LEU A 381 -18.03 -11.56 6.68
C LEU A 381 -18.94 -10.38 7.11
N CYS A 382 -20.24 -10.44 6.82
CA CYS A 382 -21.17 -9.35 7.19
C CYS A 382 -21.62 -9.37 8.66
N VAL A 383 -21.66 -10.56 9.28
CA VAL A 383 -22.21 -10.74 10.64
C VAL A 383 -21.14 -10.88 11.72
N SER A 384 -19.88 -11.05 11.34
CA SER A 384 -18.79 -11.18 12.31
C SER A 384 -18.44 -9.84 12.93
N ASP A 385 -18.35 -9.79 14.26
CA ASP A 385 -17.95 -8.58 15.00
C ASP A 385 -16.42 -8.37 15.02
N ARG A 386 -15.67 -9.35 14.50
CA ARG A 386 -14.21 -9.34 14.44
C ARG A 386 -13.72 -9.78 13.04
N PRO A 387 -12.52 -9.34 12.63
CA PRO A 387 -11.93 -9.79 11.37
C PRO A 387 -11.87 -11.31 11.28
N VAL A 388 -12.32 -11.86 10.16
CA VAL A 388 -12.37 -13.30 9.89
C VAL A 388 -11.07 -13.73 9.22
N THR A 389 -10.44 -14.80 9.70
CA THR A 389 -9.24 -15.36 9.05
C THR A 389 -9.60 -16.35 7.95
N MET A 390 -8.71 -16.53 6.97
CA MET A 390 -8.86 -17.57 5.94
C MET A 390 -9.05 -18.96 6.56
N GLU A 391 -8.31 -19.28 7.62
CA GLU A 391 -8.44 -20.55 8.34
C GLU A 391 -9.83 -20.74 8.94
N GLN A 392 -10.37 -19.71 9.59
CA GLN A 392 -11.72 -19.74 10.16
C GLN A 392 -12.78 -19.88 9.08
N LEU A 393 -12.57 -19.24 7.93
CA LEU A 393 -13.47 -19.34 6.80
C LEU A 393 -13.47 -20.76 6.21
N THR A 394 -12.29 -21.35 5.98
CA THR A 394 -12.18 -22.76 5.53
C THR A 394 -12.81 -23.72 6.52
N ASP A 395 -12.63 -23.50 7.83
CA ASP A 395 -13.26 -24.32 8.87
C ASP A 395 -14.78 -24.18 8.89
N ALA A 396 -15.30 -22.97 8.65
CA ALA A 396 -16.74 -22.74 8.59
C ALA A 396 -17.38 -23.38 7.35
N LEU A 397 -16.68 -23.36 6.20
CA LEU A 397 -17.12 -24.02 4.97
C LEU A 397 -17.12 -25.55 5.08
N ALA A 398 -16.32 -26.13 5.98
CA ALA A 398 -16.30 -27.57 6.23
C ALA A 398 -17.45 -28.05 7.14
N ILE A 399 -18.31 -27.14 7.62
CA ILE A 399 -19.47 -27.49 8.45
C ILE A 399 -20.67 -27.72 7.52
N ASP A 400 -21.15 -28.96 7.49
CA ASP A 400 -22.40 -29.27 6.80
C ASP A 400 -23.60 -28.87 7.67
N VAL A 401 -24.46 -28.03 7.10
CA VAL A 401 -25.67 -27.48 7.76
C VAL A 401 -26.96 -28.05 7.12
N SER A 402 -26.83 -28.94 6.12
CA SER A 402 -27.98 -29.39 5.30
C SER A 402 -28.98 -30.28 6.04
N ASP A 403 -28.59 -30.94 7.14
CA ASP A 403 -29.37 -32.02 7.77
C ASP A 403 -29.86 -31.74 9.22
N ASN A 404 -29.96 -30.48 9.66
CA ASN A 404 -30.31 -30.11 11.05
C ASN A 404 -29.40 -30.69 12.16
N GLU A 405 -28.33 -31.40 11.77
CA GLU A 405 -27.25 -31.84 12.64
C GLU A 405 -25.96 -31.18 12.14
N LEU A 406 -25.29 -30.42 13.01
CA LEU A 406 -23.99 -29.83 12.70
C LEU A 406 -22.95 -30.94 12.61
N ARG A 407 -22.53 -31.29 11.39
CA ARG A 407 -21.47 -32.26 11.15
C ARG A 407 -20.26 -31.54 10.58
N LEU A 408 -19.14 -31.65 11.30
CA LEU A 408 -17.85 -31.22 10.80
C LEU A 408 -17.35 -32.29 9.84
N ASP A 409 -17.32 -31.98 8.54
CA ASP A 409 -16.68 -32.83 7.57
C ASP A 409 -15.15 -32.65 7.70
N ARG A 410 -14.52 -33.56 8.45
CA ARG A 410 -13.06 -33.54 8.69
C ARG A 410 -12.26 -33.77 7.42
N ASP A 411 -12.87 -34.44 6.42
CA ASP A 411 -12.27 -34.71 5.12
C ASP A 411 -12.70 -33.64 4.07
N GLY A 412 -13.74 -32.84 4.39
CA GLY A 412 -14.33 -31.75 3.60
C GLY A 412 -13.65 -30.39 3.71
N ARG A 413 -12.44 -30.30 4.27
CA ARG A 413 -11.52 -29.16 4.02
C ARG A 413 -10.98 -29.21 2.59
N SER A 414 -11.86 -29.33 1.60
CA SER A 414 -11.51 -29.52 0.20
C SER A 414 -11.17 -28.21 -0.49
N PHE A 415 -11.63 -27.08 0.03
CA PHE A 415 -11.31 -25.77 -0.52
C PHE A 415 -9.93 -25.32 -0.06
N SER A 416 -9.00 -25.23 -1.01
CA SER A 416 -7.81 -24.41 -0.81
C SER A 416 -8.20 -22.93 -0.78
N GLN A 417 -7.30 -22.10 -0.26
CA GLN A 417 -7.48 -20.66 -0.29
C GLN A 417 -7.75 -20.11 -1.70
N ASP A 418 -7.04 -20.61 -2.70
CA ASP A 418 -7.20 -20.17 -4.09
C ASP A 418 -8.58 -20.55 -4.64
N ASP A 419 -9.15 -21.68 -4.20
CA ASP A 419 -10.48 -22.11 -4.61
C ASP A 419 -11.56 -21.15 -4.06
N ILE A 420 -11.46 -20.75 -2.78
CA ILE A 420 -12.40 -19.80 -2.17
C ILE A 420 -12.36 -18.45 -2.91
N LEU A 421 -11.15 -17.96 -3.21
CA LEU A 421 -10.96 -16.72 -3.97
C LEU A 421 -11.52 -16.83 -5.39
N ASP A 422 -11.37 -17.99 -6.04
CA ASP A 422 -11.87 -18.18 -7.40
C ASP A 422 -13.40 -18.23 -7.43
N ILE A 423 -14.06 -19.01 -6.55
CA ILE A 423 -15.53 -19.11 -6.50
C ILE A 423 -16.19 -17.79 -6.08
N CYS A 424 -15.52 -16.95 -5.30
CA CYS A 424 -16.05 -15.64 -4.88
C CYS A 424 -15.89 -14.55 -5.95
N LEU A 425 -15.22 -14.83 -7.07
CA LEU A 425 -15.13 -13.95 -8.24
C LEU A 425 -14.66 -12.51 -7.96
N GLY A 426 -13.88 -12.29 -6.90
CA GLY A 426 -13.41 -10.96 -6.48
C GLY A 426 -14.33 -10.24 -5.47
N LEU A 427 -15.40 -10.87 -4.99
CA LEU A 427 -16.27 -10.33 -3.93
C LEU A 427 -15.59 -10.27 -2.56
N ILE A 428 -14.49 -11.01 -2.39
CA ILE A 428 -13.68 -11.02 -1.19
C ILE A 428 -12.23 -10.64 -1.51
N GLU A 429 -11.57 -10.09 -0.51
CA GLU A 429 -10.16 -9.73 -0.55
C GLU A 429 -9.45 -10.29 0.67
N THR A 430 -8.15 -10.53 0.52
CA THR A 430 -7.32 -11.04 1.62
C THR A 430 -6.18 -10.09 1.93
N THR A 431 -5.89 -9.94 3.21
CA THR A 431 -4.82 -9.09 3.73
C THR A 431 -4.00 -9.86 4.76
N MET A 432 -2.71 -9.56 4.87
CA MET A 432 -1.84 -10.19 5.87
C MET A 432 -1.89 -9.42 7.18
N ALA A 433 -2.26 -10.08 8.29
CA ALA A 433 -2.11 -9.50 9.62
C ALA A 433 -0.64 -9.62 10.08
N GLN A 434 -0.06 -8.53 10.60
CA GLN A 434 1.31 -8.46 11.09
C GLN A 434 1.50 -8.98 12.53
N ASP A 435 0.64 -9.88 13.01
CA ASP A 435 0.86 -10.53 14.31
C ASP A 435 1.93 -11.63 14.20
N SER A 436 2.52 -11.99 15.35
CA SER A 436 3.60 -12.99 15.55
C SER A 436 3.37 -14.35 14.90
N TYR A 437 2.13 -14.62 14.46
CA TYR A 437 1.71 -15.71 13.61
C TYR A 437 0.98 -15.06 12.43
N SER A 438 1.64 -14.89 11.29
CA SER A 438 1.09 -14.20 10.10
C SER A 438 -0.19 -14.87 9.64
N LYS A 439 -1.34 -14.37 10.10
CA LYS A 439 -2.66 -14.88 9.72
C LYS A 439 -3.22 -14.02 8.60
N GLN A 440 -3.79 -14.68 7.61
CA GLN A 440 -4.44 -13.98 6.50
C GLN A 440 -5.88 -13.68 6.87
N MET A 441 -6.23 -12.40 6.87
CA MET A 441 -7.57 -11.89 7.10
C MET A 441 -8.34 -11.83 5.79
N VAL A 442 -9.66 -11.97 5.89
CA VAL A 442 -10.60 -11.91 4.77
C VAL A 442 -11.57 -10.77 5.01
N SER A 443 -11.84 -10.00 3.96
CA SER A 443 -12.76 -8.87 3.98
C SER A 443 -13.58 -8.84 2.70
N ILE A 444 -14.72 -8.15 2.73
CA ILE A 444 -15.53 -7.88 1.53
C ILE A 444 -14.77 -6.88 0.66
N GLY A 445 -14.72 -7.14 -0.64
CA GLY A 445 -13.97 -6.33 -1.60
C GLY A 445 -14.76 -5.21 -2.28
#